data_AF-A0A2D5WSM5-F1
#
_entry.id   AF-A0A2D5WSM5-F1
#
_cell.length_a   1.000
_cell.length_b   1.000
_cell.length_c   1.000
_cell.angle_alpha   90.00
_cell.angle_beta   90.00
_cell.angle_gamma   90.00
#
_symmetry.space_group_name_H-M   'P 1'
#
loop_
_entity.id
_entity.type
_entity.pdbx_description
1 polymer ?
#
loop_
_entity_poly.entity_id
_entity_poly.type
_entity_poly.pdbx_seq_one_letter_code
_entity_poly.pdbx_strand_id
1 'polypeptide(L)'
;METYIEGGAVSGRKSHAMLAMDGIDWLYVIARSSSGLICQRVSSKAEGVSPHPAKPGQPVIPELPHHVVDFTASPVDAAYRVDDAHQRINKPFRYHEDVMTLLAFAGWVIRVAEVNTYLQRLVECMQVLAGGYCANAAGYDKPQLDAFDALLKELMQVSIPEEFQQTWHRDRQLLLMGQKARDIIRSRLA
;
A
#
# COMPACT_ATOMS: atom_id res chain seq x y z
N MET A 1 1.35 -5.54 -21.53
CA MET A 1 -0.05 -5.42 -21.99
C MET A 1 -0.73 -4.44 -21.06
N GLU A 2 -1.17 -3.29 -21.58
CA GLU A 2 -1.88 -2.30 -20.77
C GLU A 2 -3.28 -2.81 -20.43
N THR A 3 -3.74 -2.58 -19.20
CA THR A 3 -5.11 -2.93 -18.77
C THR A 3 -6.08 -1.84 -19.23
N TYR A 4 -7.17 -2.23 -19.87
CA TYR A 4 -8.21 -1.31 -20.33
C TYR A 4 -9.62 -1.82 -20.00
N ILE A 5 -10.57 -0.89 -19.93
CA ILE A 5 -11.99 -1.14 -19.69
C ILE A 5 -12.79 -0.51 -20.82
N GLU A 6 -13.58 -1.33 -21.50
CA GLU A 6 -14.47 -0.94 -22.59
C GLU A 6 -15.66 -1.90 -22.68
N GLY A 7 -16.83 -1.41 -23.12
CA GLY A 7 -18.00 -2.27 -23.34
C GLY A 7 -18.50 -3.05 -22.11
N GLY A 8 -18.21 -2.57 -20.89
CA GLY A 8 -18.57 -3.27 -19.65
C GLY A 8 -17.64 -4.43 -19.28
N ALA A 9 -16.45 -4.50 -19.88
CA ALA A 9 -15.48 -5.54 -19.61
C ALA A 9 -14.07 -4.97 -19.42
N VAL A 10 -13.25 -5.67 -18.63
CA VAL A 10 -11.82 -5.39 -18.47
C VAL A 10 -10.99 -6.43 -19.21
N SER A 11 -9.92 -5.96 -19.83
CA SER A 11 -8.94 -6.81 -20.51
C SER A 11 -7.52 -6.32 -20.23
N GLY A 12 -6.58 -7.25 -20.17
CA GLY A 12 -5.15 -6.98 -19.98
C GLY A 12 -4.58 -7.65 -18.73
N ARG A 13 -3.47 -7.10 -18.20
CA ARG A 13 -2.70 -7.74 -17.12
C ARG A 13 -2.36 -6.78 -15.99
N LYS A 14 -2.51 -7.23 -14.75
CA LYS A 14 -1.97 -6.59 -13.53
C LYS A 14 -0.92 -7.50 -12.91
N SER A 15 0.20 -6.96 -12.46
CA SER A 15 1.38 -7.77 -12.07
C SER A 15 1.64 -7.89 -10.57
N HIS A 16 0.97 -7.09 -9.74
CA HIS A 16 1.25 -6.95 -8.31
C HIS A 16 -0.05 -6.93 -7.49
N ALA A 17 -0.96 -7.86 -7.77
CA ALA A 17 -2.18 -8.01 -6.98
C ALA A 17 -1.87 -8.89 -5.76
N MET A 18 -1.87 -8.31 -4.58
CA MET A 18 -1.78 -9.08 -3.33
C MET A 18 -3.07 -9.88 -3.12
N LEU A 19 -2.96 -11.07 -2.54
CA LEU A 19 -4.09 -11.94 -2.15
C LEU A 19 -4.99 -12.41 -3.31
N ALA A 20 -4.59 -12.24 -4.56
CA ALA A 20 -5.45 -12.54 -5.71
C ALA A 20 -5.86 -14.03 -5.82
N MET A 21 -5.15 -14.92 -5.14
CA MET A 21 -5.48 -16.34 -5.03
C MET A 21 -5.94 -16.75 -3.63
N ASP A 22 -6.00 -15.81 -2.68
CA ASP A 22 -6.17 -16.07 -1.24
C ASP A 22 -7.53 -15.57 -0.72
N GLY A 23 -8.61 -15.98 -1.37
CA GLY A 23 -9.97 -15.80 -0.85
C GLY A 23 -10.56 -14.39 -0.97
N ILE A 24 -10.01 -13.51 -1.82
CA ILE A 24 -10.64 -12.21 -2.11
C ILE A 24 -11.91 -12.39 -2.95
N ASP A 25 -12.93 -11.56 -2.71
CA ASP A 25 -14.17 -11.54 -3.51
C ASP A 25 -14.10 -10.57 -4.70
N TRP A 26 -13.36 -9.47 -4.52
CA TRP A 26 -13.38 -8.32 -5.41
C TRP A 26 -11.99 -7.79 -5.73
N LEU A 27 -11.80 -7.45 -6.99
CA LEU A 27 -10.66 -6.72 -7.53
C LEU A 27 -11.11 -5.32 -7.93
N TYR A 28 -10.44 -4.29 -7.40
CA TYR A 28 -10.66 -2.91 -7.81
C TYR A 28 -9.62 -2.55 -8.88
N VAL A 29 -10.02 -2.64 -10.15
CA VAL A 29 -9.10 -2.59 -11.28
C VAL A 29 -9.04 -1.18 -11.85
N ILE A 30 -7.89 -0.54 -11.67
CA ILE A 30 -7.57 0.73 -12.32
C ILE A 30 -7.09 0.48 -13.74
N ALA A 31 -7.80 0.99 -14.74
CA ALA A 31 -7.53 0.73 -16.16
C ALA A 31 -7.82 1.96 -17.03
N ARG A 32 -7.24 1.99 -18.24
CA ARG A 32 -7.56 3.01 -19.24
C ARG A 32 -8.97 2.77 -19.78
N SER A 33 -9.72 3.84 -19.99
CA SER A 33 -10.97 3.85 -20.73
C SER A 33 -10.96 5.01 -21.72
N SER A 34 -12.01 5.12 -22.56
CA SER A 34 -12.18 6.25 -23.48
C SER A 34 -12.24 7.62 -22.78
N SER A 35 -12.65 7.66 -21.52
CA SER A 35 -12.73 8.88 -20.71
C SER A 35 -11.50 9.13 -19.82
N GLY A 36 -10.44 8.33 -19.96
CA GLY A 36 -9.23 8.41 -19.15
C GLY A 36 -9.06 7.25 -18.17
N LEU A 37 -8.29 7.47 -17.11
CA LEU A 37 -7.98 6.44 -16.11
C LEU A 37 -9.11 6.31 -15.10
N ILE A 38 -9.70 5.12 -15.02
CA ILE A 38 -10.85 4.82 -14.15
C ILE A 38 -10.57 3.61 -13.28
N CYS A 39 -11.36 3.43 -12.24
CA CYS A 39 -11.41 2.20 -11.45
C CYS A 39 -12.81 1.60 -11.53
N GLN A 40 -12.89 0.31 -11.83
CA GLN A 40 -14.12 -0.46 -11.67
C GLN A 40 -13.86 -1.73 -10.89
N ARG A 41 -14.91 -2.22 -10.26
CA ARG A 41 -14.88 -3.45 -9.48
C ARG A 41 -15.10 -4.65 -10.40
N VAL A 42 -14.37 -5.73 -10.17
CA VAL A 42 -14.46 -7.00 -10.90
C VAL A 42 -14.51 -8.11 -9.87
N SER A 43 -15.42 -9.08 -10.01
CA SER A 43 -15.39 -10.24 -9.12
C SER A 43 -14.13 -11.06 -9.38
N SER A 44 -13.44 -11.52 -8.35
CA SER A 44 -12.29 -12.42 -8.48
C SER A 44 -12.64 -13.76 -9.14
N LYS A 45 -13.94 -14.12 -9.13
CA LYS A 45 -14.49 -15.36 -9.71
C LYS A 45 -15.20 -15.12 -11.05
N ALA A 46 -15.15 -13.91 -11.59
CA ALA A 46 -15.77 -13.61 -12.87
C ALA A 46 -15.09 -14.37 -14.02
N GLU A 47 -15.85 -14.65 -15.07
CA GLU A 47 -15.31 -15.24 -16.29
C GLU A 47 -14.17 -14.38 -16.86
N GLY A 48 -13.12 -15.03 -17.36
CA GLY A 48 -11.94 -14.38 -17.93
C GLY A 48 -10.96 -13.79 -16.90
N VAL A 49 -11.25 -13.85 -15.60
CA VAL A 49 -10.29 -13.49 -14.53
C VAL A 49 -9.42 -14.70 -14.23
N SER A 50 -8.11 -14.55 -14.45
CA SER A 50 -7.13 -15.62 -14.25
C SER A 50 -5.96 -15.12 -13.39
N PRO A 51 -6.03 -15.28 -12.06
CA PRO A 51 -4.87 -15.06 -11.22
C PRO A 51 -3.84 -16.17 -11.41
N HIS A 52 -2.56 -15.80 -11.40
CA HIS A 52 -1.43 -16.70 -11.54
C HIS A 52 -0.69 -16.83 -10.19
N PRO A 53 -0.03 -17.97 -9.94
CA PRO A 53 0.84 -18.12 -8.79
C PRO A 53 1.85 -16.96 -8.69
N ALA A 54 2.03 -16.46 -7.47
CA ALA A 54 2.99 -15.40 -7.22
C ALA A 54 4.40 -15.88 -7.58
N LYS A 55 5.20 -15.00 -8.19
CA LYS A 55 6.62 -15.29 -8.40
C LYS A 55 7.35 -15.16 -7.07
N PRO A 56 8.16 -16.15 -6.67
CA PRO A 56 8.96 -16.05 -5.46
C PRO A 56 10.01 -14.94 -5.61
N GLY A 57 10.47 -14.42 -4.47
CA GLY A 57 11.60 -13.49 -4.42
C GLY A 57 11.24 -12.02 -4.61
N GLN A 58 10.17 -11.54 -3.96
CA GLN A 58 10.01 -10.10 -3.81
C GLN A 58 11.22 -9.53 -3.05
N PRO A 59 11.76 -8.37 -3.47
CA PRO A 59 12.97 -7.80 -2.86
C PRO A 59 12.73 -7.34 -1.41
N VAL A 60 11.47 -7.09 -1.06
CA VAL A 60 10.99 -6.62 0.25
C VAL A 60 9.73 -7.43 0.58
N ILE A 61 9.62 -7.92 1.82
CA ILE A 61 8.51 -8.74 2.34
C ILE A 61 8.23 -9.95 1.39
N PRO A 62 9.21 -10.84 1.17
CA PRO A 62 9.08 -12.00 0.28
C PRO A 62 7.97 -12.98 0.67
N GLU A 63 7.52 -12.94 1.92
CA GLU A 63 6.38 -13.70 2.43
C GLU A 63 5.02 -13.19 1.91
N LEU A 64 4.95 -11.98 1.35
CA LEU A 64 3.72 -11.40 0.83
C LEU A 64 3.60 -11.68 -0.68
N PRO A 65 2.76 -12.65 -1.10
CA PRO A 65 2.67 -13.06 -2.49
C PRO A 65 2.05 -11.97 -3.35
N HIS A 66 2.77 -11.58 -4.40
CA HIS A 66 2.29 -10.68 -5.43
C HIS A 66 1.93 -11.47 -6.68
N HIS A 67 0.64 -11.52 -7.00
CA HIS A 67 0.13 -12.28 -8.11
C HIS A 67 0.03 -11.44 -9.38
N VAL A 68 0.24 -12.11 -10.50
CA VAL A 68 -0.21 -11.60 -11.78
C VAL A 68 -1.68 -11.98 -11.96
N VAL A 69 -2.50 -11.06 -12.42
CA VAL A 69 -3.90 -11.33 -12.78
C VAL A 69 -4.10 -10.93 -14.22
N ASP A 70 -4.49 -11.90 -15.04
CA ASP A 70 -4.94 -11.69 -16.40
C ASP A 70 -6.45 -11.52 -16.44
N PHE A 71 -6.89 -10.60 -17.29
CA PHE A 71 -8.28 -10.32 -17.57
C PHE A 71 -8.52 -10.51 -19.07
N THR A 72 -9.51 -11.32 -19.41
CA THR A 72 -9.93 -11.57 -20.80
C THR A 72 -11.41 -11.26 -20.93
N ALA A 73 -11.73 -10.05 -21.37
CA ALA A 73 -13.09 -9.55 -21.49
C ALA A 73 -13.94 -9.82 -20.22
N SER A 74 -13.33 -9.67 -19.04
CA SER A 74 -13.99 -10.00 -17.78
C SER A 74 -15.03 -8.96 -17.44
N PRO A 75 -16.27 -9.36 -17.08
CA PRO A 75 -17.34 -8.41 -16.80
C PRO A 75 -16.99 -7.54 -15.60
N VAL A 76 -17.18 -6.23 -15.76
CA VAL A 76 -17.03 -5.26 -14.66
C VAL A 76 -18.38 -5.02 -14.00
N ASP A 77 -18.35 -4.75 -12.71
CA ASP A 77 -19.52 -4.29 -11.97
C ASP A 77 -19.67 -2.77 -12.13
N ALA A 78 -20.71 -2.36 -12.87
CA ALA A 78 -21.01 -0.96 -13.11
C ALA A 78 -21.47 -0.20 -11.85
N ALA A 79 -21.88 -0.90 -10.79
CA ALA A 79 -22.32 -0.27 -9.53
C ALA A 79 -21.16 0.41 -8.78
N TYR A 80 -19.91 0.03 -9.06
CA TYR A 80 -18.73 0.70 -8.54
C TYR A 80 -17.89 1.27 -9.69
N ARG A 81 -17.87 2.61 -9.79
CA ARG A 81 -17.05 3.34 -10.74
C ARG A 81 -16.43 4.56 -10.08
N VAL A 82 -15.13 4.73 -10.28
CA VAL A 82 -14.40 5.94 -9.92
C VAL A 82 -13.68 6.46 -11.16
N ASP A 83 -14.16 7.59 -11.67
CA ASP A 83 -13.43 8.37 -12.68
C ASP A 83 -12.25 9.11 -12.04
N ASP A 84 -11.26 9.50 -12.86
CA ASP A 84 -10.01 10.12 -12.40
C ASP A 84 -9.34 9.33 -11.26
N ALA A 85 -9.19 8.02 -11.49
CA ALA A 85 -8.65 7.09 -10.50
C ALA A 85 -7.22 7.46 -10.06
N HIS A 86 -6.49 8.24 -10.86
CA HIS A 86 -5.18 8.73 -10.45
C HIS A 86 -5.30 9.69 -9.25
N GLN A 87 -6.17 10.70 -9.32
CA GLN A 87 -6.35 11.67 -8.24
C GLN A 87 -7.15 11.09 -7.08
N ARG A 88 -8.15 10.24 -7.36
CA ARG A 88 -9.11 9.78 -6.35
C ARG A 88 -8.72 8.49 -5.66
N ILE A 89 -7.82 7.69 -6.24
CA ILE A 89 -7.38 6.42 -5.66
C ILE A 89 -5.86 6.38 -5.50
N ASN A 90 -5.09 6.49 -6.58
CA ASN A 90 -3.64 6.28 -6.50
C ASN A 90 -2.92 7.28 -5.58
N LYS A 91 -3.29 8.57 -5.65
CA LYS A 91 -2.69 9.59 -4.80
C LYS A 91 -3.05 9.41 -3.31
N PRO A 92 -4.34 9.27 -2.92
CA PRO A 92 -4.72 8.97 -1.54
C PRO A 92 -4.15 7.66 -1.03
N PHE A 93 -4.09 6.63 -1.88
CA PHE A 93 -3.59 5.31 -1.51
C PHE A 93 -2.19 5.37 -0.90
N ARG A 94 -1.29 6.20 -1.45
CA ARG A 94 0.06 6.36 -0.90
C ARG A 94 0.05 6.83 0.55
N TYR A 95 -0.82 7.76 0.92
CA TYR A 95 -0.95 8.22 2.31
C TYR A 95 -1.39 7.06 3.23
N HIS A 96 -2.43 6.33 2.85
CA HIS A 96 -2.93 5.23 3.67
C HIS A 96 -1.91 4.10 3.78
N GLU A 97 -1.30 3.71 2.66
CA GLU A 97 -0.27 2.67 2.61
C GLU A 97 0.93 3.04 3.48
N ASP A 98 1.49 4.25 3.33
CA ASP A 98 2.65 4.68 4.11
C ASP A 98 2.34 4.67 5.62
N VAL A 99 1.21 5.26 6.06
CA VAL A 99 0.84 5.33 7.49
C VAL A 99 0.63 3.92 8.07
N MET A 100 -0.15 3.08 7.40
CA MET A 100 -0.44 1.72 7.87
C MET A 100 0.82 0.86 7.91
N THR A 101 1.68 1.00 6.90
CA THR A 101 2.96 0.27 6.83
C THR A 101 3.87 0.69 7.96
N LEU A 102 4.04 1.99 8.21
CA LEU A 102 4.88 2.47 9.30
C LEU A 102 4.39 1.99 10.68
N LEU A 103 3.08 2.02 10.92
CA LEU A 103 2.48 1.48 12.15
C LEU A 103 2.71 -0.03 12.28
N ALA A 104 2.59 -0.79 11.20
CA ALA A 104 2.85 -2.23 11.20
C ALA A 104 4.32 -2.55 11.51
N PHE A 105 5.26 -1.83 10.91
CA PHE A 105 6.69 -1.98 11.22
C PHE A 105 7.00 -1.61 12.67
N ALA A 106 6.40 -0.54 13.21
CA ALA A 106 6.59 -0.17 14.61
C ALA A 106 6.05 -1.25 15.57
N GLY A 107 4.89 -1.83 15.27
CA GLY A 107 4.35 -2.97 16.02
C GLY A 107 5.26 -4.20 15.96
N TRP A 108 5.80 -4.52 14.77
CA TRP A 108 6.77 -5.60 14.62
C TRP A 108 8.06 -5.34 15.41
N VAL A 109 8.61 -4.12 15.36
CA VAL A 109 9.80 -3.75 16.14
C VAL A 109 9.54 -3.88 17.64
N ILE A 110 8.39 -3.45 18.15
CA ILE A 110 8.02 -3.65 19.57
C ILE A 110 8.03 -5.14 19.94
N ARG A 111 7.59 -6.01 19.03
CA ARG A 111 7.52 -7.46 19.28
C ARG A 111 8.90 -8.11 19.37
N VAL A 112 9.86 -7.63 18.58
CA VAL A 112 11.18 -8.26 18.43
C VAL A 112 12.31 -7.54 19.17
N ALA A 113 12.16 -6.26 19.50
CA ALA A 113 13.18 -5.49 20.18
C ALA A 113 13.42 -6.02 21.61
N GLU A 114 14.69 -5.96 22.04
CA GLU A 114 15.05 -6.18 23.44
C GLU A 114 14.47 -5.05 24.31
N VAL A 115 14.30 -5.30 25.62
CA VAL A 115 13.77 -4.29 26.56
C VAL A 115 14.63 -3.04 26.49
N ASN A 116 14.07 -1.96 25.94
CA ASN A 116 14.79 -0.75 25.65
C ASN A 116 13.96 0.48 26.03
N THR A 117 14.62 1.51 26.58
CA THR A 117 14.02 2.79 26.94
C THR A 117 13.40 3.52 25.75
N TYR A 118 13.84 3.23 24.51
CA TYR A 118 13.25 3.80 23.30
C TYR A 118 11.85 3.27 22.96
N LEU A 119 11.41 2.14 23.55
CA LEU A 119 10.10 1.55 23.24
C LEU A 119 8.95 2.42 23.70
N GLN A 120 9.08 3.11 24.85
CA GLN A 120 8.03 4.02 25.31
C GLN A 120 7.83 5.16 24.31
N ARG A 121 8.91 5.79 23.86
CA ARG A 121 8.83 6.89 22.91
C ARG A 121 8.27 6.45 21.56
N LEU A 122 8.64 5.25 21.10
CA LEU A 122 8.09 4.65 19.90
C LEU A 122 6.55 4.50 20.00
N VAL A 123 6.05 3.96 21.12
CA VAL A 123 4.61 3.80 21.38
C VAL A 123 3.89 5.14 21.41
N GLU A 124 4.46 6.17 22.05
CA GLU A 124 3.90 7.52 22.06
C GLU A 124 3.76 8.08 20.63
N CYS A 125 4.81 7.95 19.80
CA CYS A 125 4.77 8.38 18.40
C CYS A 125 3.76 7.58 17.57
N MET A 126 3.60 6.28 17.83
CA MET A 126 2.55 5.46 17.20
C MET A 126 1.16 5.97 17.54
N GLN A 127 0.90 6.29 18.81
CA GLN A 127 -0.39 6.81 19.27
C GLN A 127 -0.72 8.16 18.62
N VAL A 128 0.26 9.05 18.49
CA VAL A 128 0.08 10.34 17.81
C VAL A 128 -0.25 10.13 16.33
N LEU A 129 0.53 9.31 15.61
CA LEU A 129 0.29 9.06 14.19
C LEU A 129 -1.07 8.38 13.95
N ALA A 130 -1.42 7.38 14.77
CA ALA A 130 -2.69 6.69 14.68
C ALA A 130 -3.87 7.62 15.04
N GLY A 131 -3.70 8.48 16.04
CA GLY A 131 -4.72 9.45 16.46
C GLY A 131 -5.05 10.50 15.40
N GLY A 132 -4.09 10.85 14.54
CA GLY A 132 -4.31 11.76 13.40
C GLY A 132 -4.72 11.07 12.09
N TYR A 133 -4.78 9.73 12.06
CA TYR A 133 -5.20 9.01 10.85
C TYR A 133 -6.67 9.27 10.51
N CYS A 134 -6.95 9.59 9.25
CA CYS A 134 -8.30 9.76 8.74
C CYS A 134 -8.52 8.89 7.51
N ALA A 135 -9.51 7.99 7.59
CA ALA A 135 -9.83 7.03 6.54
C ALA A 135 -10.27 7.71 5.21
N ASN A 136 -10.80 8.93 5.29
CA ASN A 136 -11.26 9.69 4.12
C ASN A 136 -10.24 10.73 3.65
N ALA A 137 -9.03 10.76 4.21
CA ALA A 137 -8.01 11.72 3.81
C ALA A 137 -7.52 11.45 2.38
N ALA A 138 -7.40 12.51 1.58
CA ALA A 138 -6.85 12.42 0.23
C ALA A 138 -5.31 12.47 0.18
N GLY A 139 -4.66 12.65 1.34
CA GLY A 139 -3.22 12.84 1.47
C GLY A 139 -2.83 13.32 2.86
N TYR A 140 -1.55 13.61 3.05
CA TYR A 140 -1.03 14.20 4.28
C TYR A 140 -1.45 15.67 4.44
N ASP A 141 -1.79 16.05 5.67
CA ASP A 141 -1.63 17.42 6.15
C ASP A 141 -0.30 17.57 6.91
N LYS A 142 0.00 18.79 7.36
CA LYS A 142 1.28 19.08 8.02
C LYS A 142 1.43 18.33 9.36
N PRO A 143 0.47 18.37 10.30
CA PRO A 143 0.58 17.62 11.56
C PRO A 143 0.76 16.12 11.35
N GLN A 144 0.05 15.52 10.41
CA GLN A 144 0.14 14.09 10.15
C GLN A 144 1.47 13.69 9.52
N LEU A 145 2.03 14.57 8.67
CA LEU A 145 3.37 14.36 8.11
C LEU A 145 4.46 14.51 9.18
N ASP A 146 4.32 15.46 10.09
CA ASP A 146 5.24 15.63 11.24
C ASP A 146 5.17 14.41 12.18
N ALA A 147 3.97 13.89 12.45
CA ALA A 147 3.78 12.65 13.23
C ALA A 147 4.42 11.44 12.54
N PHE A 148 4.30 11.34 11.22
CA PHE A 148 4.92 10.27 10.43
C PHE A 148 6.44 10.30 10.56
N ASP A 149 7.04 11.47 10.36
CA ASP A 149 8.50 11.63 10.42
C ASP A 149 9.03 11.41 11.86
N ALA A 150 8.28 11.84 12.87
CA ALA A 150 8.61 11.57 14.27
C ALA A 150 8.64 10.06 14.57
N LEU A 151 7.60 9.31 14.17
CA LEU A 151 7.58 7.87 14.36
C LEU A 151 8.69 7.17 13.57
N LEU A 152 8.91 7.55 12.32
CA LEU A 152 9.98 6.96 11.50
C LEU A 152 11.35 7.18 12.14
N LYS A 153 11.60 8.38 12.69
CA LYS A 153 12.85 8.70 13.38
C LYS A 153 13.08 7.83 14.61
N GLU A 154 12.06 7.62 15.44
CA GLU A 154 12.16 6.77 16.63
C GLU A 154 12.35 5.30 16.24
N LEU A 155 11.62 4.84 15.23
CA LEU A 155 11.72 3.48 14.70
C LEU A 155 13.15 3.14 14.24
N MET A 156 13.83 4.08 13.56
CA MET A 156 15.19 3.87 13.07
C MET A 156 16.26 3.83 14.16
N GLN A 157 15.95 4.25 15.39
CA GLN A 157 16.88 4.25 16.52
C GLN A 157 16.85 2.94 17.32
N VAL A 158 15.83 2.10 17.12
CA VAL A 158 15.69 0.85 17.89
C VAL A 158 16.71 -0.18 17.42
N SER A 159 17.45 -0.74 18.39
CA SER A 159 18.34 -1.88 18.15
C SER A 159 17.52 -3.13 17.88
N ILE A 160 17.83 -3.82 16.78
CA ILE A 160 17.17 -5.06 16.37
C ILE A 160 18.09 -6.24 16.69
N PRO A 161 17.59 -7.31 17.34
CA PRO A 161 18.38 -8.50 17.61
C PRO A 161 19.00 -9.08 16.35
N GLU A 162 20.18 -9.67 16.48
CA GLU A 162 20.97 -10.20 15.36
C GLU A 162 20.15 -11.12 14.44
N GLU A 163 19.32 -12.00 15.03
CA GLU A 163 18.46 -12.93 14.29
C GLU A 163 17.43 -12.26 13.37
N PHE A 164 17.07 -11.00 13.62
CA PHE A 164 16.11 -10.24 12.81
C PHE A 164 16.75 -9.12 11.97
N GLN A 165 18.05 -8.88 12.09
CA GLN A 165 18.72 -7.77 11.39
C GLN A 165 18.58 -7.87 9.87
N GLN A 166 18.75 -9.07 9.30
CA GLN A 166 18.63 -9.27 7.86
C GLN A 166 17.22 -8.91 7.35
N THR A 167 16.19 -9.39 8.04
CA THR A 167 14.78 -9.08 7.74
C THR A 167 14.54 -7.58 7.86
N TRP A 168 14.99 -6.96 8.94
CA TRP A 168 14.84 -5.52 9.16
C TRP A 168 15.51 -4.69 8.07
N HIS A 169 16.77 -4.97 7.73
CA HIS A 169 17.52 -4.23 6.72
C HIS A 169 16.88 -4.33 5.33
N ARG A 170 16.39 -5.51 4.98
CA ARG A 170 15.67 -5.77 3.73
C ARG A 170 14.34 -5.02 3.71
N ASP A 171 13.50 -5.19 4.73
CA ASP A 171 12.10 -4.80 4.63
C ASP A 171 11.84 -3.34 4.94
N ARG A 172 12.68 -2.71 5.77
CA ARG A 172 12.57 -1.27 6.06
C ARG A 172 12.73 -0.39 4.82
N GLN A 173 13.24 -0.92 3.71
CA GLN A 173 13.30 -0.21 2.43
C GLN A 173 11.92 0.25 1.95
N LEU A 174 10.86 -0.49 2.30
CA LEU A 174 9.49 -0.11 1.97
C LEU A 174 9.12 1.29 2.53
N LEU A 175 9.61 1.62 3.72
CA LEU A 175 9.37 2.92 4.37
C LEU A 175 10.01 4.10 3.61
N LEU A 176 11.04 3.82 2.81
CA LEU A 176 11.80 4.82 2.05
C LEU A 176 11.22 5.08 0.66
N MET A 177 10.44 4.15 0.10
CA MET A 177 9.90 4.26 -1.27
C MET A 177 9.03 5.51 -1.49
N GLY A 178 8.34 5.97 -0.44
CA GLY A 178 7.47 7.16 -0.47
C GLY A 178 8.18 8.50 -0.17
N GLN A 179 9.47 8.49 0.20
CA GLN A 179 10.14 9.67 0.76
C GLN A 179 10.10 10.89 -0.17
N LYS A 180 10.48 10.72 -1.44
CA LYS A 180 10.46 11.83 -2.42
C LYS A 180 9.08 12.47 -2.57
N ALA A 181 8.02 11.66 -2.52
CA ALA A 181 6.64 12.17 -2.61
C ALA A 181 6.28 12.97 -1.36
N ARG A 182 6.65 12.48 -0.17
CA ARG A 182 6.47 13.19 1.10
C ARG A 182 7.24 14.50 1.15
N ASP A 183 8.46 14.56 0.64
CA ASP A 183 9.25 15.81 0.57
C ASP A 183 8.58 16.86 -0.32
N ILE A 184 8.02 16.46 -1.46
CA ILE A 184 7.26 17.34 -2.36
C ILE A 184 5.97 17.83 -1.69
N ILE A 185 5.30 16.98 -0.90
CA ILE A 185 4.10 17.38 -0.15
C ILE A 185 4.50 18.37 0.95
N ARG A 186 5.56 18.09 1.70
CA ARG A 186 6.09 18.95 2.77
C ARG A 186 6.41 20.35 2.25
N SER A 187 7.05 20.47 1.10
CA SER A 187 7.39 21.78 0.52
C SER A 187 6.16 22.59 0.08
N ARG A 188 5.02 21.93 -0.18
CA ARG A 188 3.75 22.59 -0.52
C ARG A 188 2.91 22.97 0.69
N LEU A 189 3.17 22.34 1.84
CA LEU A 189 2.50 22.58 3.12
C LEU A 189 3.31 23.52 4.04
N ALA A 190 4.49 23.95 3.60
CA ALA A 190 5.43 24.80 4.34
C ALA A 190 4.91 26.23 4.49
#